data_AF-A0AAW2PH96-F1
#
_entry.id   AF-A0AAW2PH96-F1
#
_cell.length_a   1.000
_cell.length_b   1.000
_cell.length_c   1.000
_cell.angle_alpha   90.00
_cell.angle_beta   90.00
_cell.angle_gamma   90.00
#
_symmetry.space_group_name_H-M   'P 1'
#
loop_
_entity.id
_entity.type
_entity.pdbx_description
1 polymer ?
#
loop_
_entity_poly.entity_id
_entity_poly.type
_entity_poly.pdbx_seq_one_letter_code
_entity_poly.pdbx_strand_id
1 'polypeptide(L)'
;MYLTEDILQRNPNITAHREASLNARQEIGAAQVPLLGREAALKAIQELGRPKSNITHLIFCTSSCVDMPGPDYRLVKLLGLTDSTRRVMLYQQGCSGGSMSLRLAKYLVENNRQARVLLVCSEIKVQTFRGPSEMDLDSLVGQALFGDGAAAVIVGSDPDQGLETLYLK
;
A
#
# COMPACT_ATOMS: atom_id res chain seq x y z
N MET A 1 8.73 8.53 8.95
CA MET A 1 7.51 8.39 9.77
C MET A 1 6.54 9.46 9.30
N TYR A 2 5.36 9.07 8.84
CA TYR A 2 4.35 9.99 8.30
C TYR A 2 3.49 10.62 9.40
N LEU A 3 3.59 10.09 10.62
CA LEU A 3 3.08 10.70 11.83
C LEU A 3 4.19 11.53 12.48
N THR A 4 4.12 12.84 12.39
CA THR A 4 5.11 13.77 12.96
C THR A 4 4.62 14.36 14.27
N GLU A 5 5.53 14.92 15.08
CA GLU A 5 5.17 15.61 16.33
C GLU A 5 4.17 16.76 16.09
N ASP A 6 4.34 17.54 15.02
CA ASP A 6 3.39 18.60 14.64
C ASP A 6 1.98 18.04 14.33
N ILE A 7 1.89 16.91 13.63
CA ILE A 7 0.60 16.24 13.39
C ILE A 7 -0.03 15.79 14.72
N LEU A 8 0.76 15.26 15.64
CA LEU A 8 0.28 14.80 16.95
C LEU A 8 -0.17 15.97 17.84
N GLN A 9 0.55 17.09 17.82
CA GLN A 9 0.17 18.30 18.55
C GLN A 9 -1.15 18.89 18.05
N ARG A 10 -1.39 18.82 16.73
CA ARG A 10 -2.67 19.24 16.13
C ARG A 10 -3.81 18.25 16.36
N ASN A 11 -3.51 17.00 16.70
CA ASN A 11 -4.47 15.91 16.88
C ASN A 11 -4.21 15.17 18.21
N PRO A 12 -4.36 15.84 19.37
CA PRO A 12 -4.00 15.26 20.66
C PRO A 12 -4.79 13.99 20.99
N ASN A 13 -6.02 13.88 20.48
CA ASN A 13 -6.86 12.68 20.59
C ASN A 13 -6.24 11.41 19.96
N ILE A 14 -5.29 11.54 19.03
CA ILE A 14 -4.53 10.40 18.48
C ILE A 14 -3.55 9.84 19.52
N THR A 15 -3.02 10.70 20.40
CA THR A 15 -2.06 10.34 21.45
C THR A 15 -2.73 9.79 22.71
N ALA A 16 -4.02 10.05 22.92
CA ALA A 16 -4.77 9.45 24.01
C ALA A 16 -5.01 7.95 23.77
N HIS A 17 -5.12 7.16 24.84
CA HIS A 17 -5.23 5.70 24.73
C HIS A 17 -6.56 5.23 24.09
N ARG A 18 -7.69 5.89 24.41
CA ARG A 18 -9.05 5.49 23.98
C ARG A 18 -9.97 6.64 23.56
N GLU A 19 -9.42 7.81 23.25
CA GLU A 19 -10.26 8.91 22.75
C GLU A 19 -10.67 8.70 21.28
N ALA A 20 -11.84 9.23 20.93
CA ALA A 20 -12.35 9.22 19.57
C ALA A 20 -11.40 9.99 18.64
N SER A 21 -10.76 9.25 17.74
CA SER A 21 -9.72 9.78 16.85
C SER A 21 -9.80 9.24 15.42
N LEU A 22 -10.86 8.50 15.08
CA LEU A 22 -11.00 7.84 13.78
C LEU A 22 -10.95 8.83 12.60
N ASN A 23 -11.65 9.97 12.68
CA ASN A 23 -11.71 10.93 11.57
C ASN A 23 -10.31 11.46 11.22
N ALA A 24 -9.57 11.96 12.21
CA ALA A 24 -8.20 12.45 12.01
C ALA A 24 -7.28 11.37 11.44
N ARG A 25 -7.38 10.13 11.95
CA ARG A 25 -6.59 9.00 11.46
C ARG A 25 -6.91 8.66 10.01
N GLN A 26 -8.19 8.65 9.65
CA GLN A 26 -8.64 8.38 8.29
C GLN A 26 -8.22 9.47 7.32
N GLU A 27 -8.34 10.76 7.69
CA GLU A 27 -7.90 11.88 6.87
C GLU A 27 -6.40 11.79 6.55
N ILE A 28 -5.57 11.53 7.58
CA ILE A 28 -4.12 11.37 7.40
C ILE A 28 -3.82 10.13 6.55
N GLY A 29 -4.41 8.98 6.88
CA GLY A 29 -4.17 7.72 6.18
C GLY A 29 -4.58 7.79 4.71
N ALA A 30 -5.77 8.30 4.43
CA ALA A 30 -6.30 8.45 3.08
C ALA A 30 -5.38 9.31 2.20
N ALA A 31 -4.82 10.39 2.76
CA ALA A 31 -3.88 11.26 2.04
C ALA A 31 -2.50 10.61 1.82
N GLN A 32 -1.92 10.01 2.85
CA GLN A 32 -0.51 9.60 2.83
C GLN A 32 -0.27 8.21 2.23
N VAL A 33 -1.19 7.26 2.41
CA VAL A 33 -1.05 5.89 1.89
C VAL A 33 -0.80 5.84 0.37
N PRO A 34 -1.56 6.53 -0.49
CA PRO A 34 -1.29 6.50 -1.93
C PRO A 34 0.02 7.21 -2.32
N LEU A 35 0.48 8.20 -1.55
CA LEU A 35 1.74 8.90 -1.81
C LEU A 35 2.96 8.01 -1.51
N LEU A 36 2.95 7.34 -0.35
CA LEU A 36 3.98 6.37 0.01
C LEU A 36 3.99 5.18 -0.98
N GLY A 37 2.82 4.67 -1.36
CA GLY A 37 2.69 3.64 -2.39
C GLY A 37 3.22 4.07 -3.76
N ARG A 38 3.06 5.36 -4.13
CA ARG A 38 3.60 5.92 -5.38
C ARG A 38 5.11 5.86 -5.43
N GLU A 39 5.80 6.18 -4.34
CA GLU A 39 7.27 6.14 -4.29
C GLU A 39 7.80 4.73 -4.54
N ALA A 40 7.19 3.72 -3.91
CA ALA A 40 7.54 2.32 -4.14
C ALA A 40 7.22 1.89 -5.57
N ALA A 41 6.04 2.25 -6.08
CA ALA A 41 5.63 1.91 -7.43
C ALA A 41 6.55 2.52 -8.50
N LEU A 42 6.99 3.77 -8.33
CA LEU A 42 7.92 4.40 -9.27
C LEU A 42 9.25 3.65 -9.38
N LYS A 43 9.78 3.14 -8.26
CA LYS A 43 10.99 2.32 -8.26
C LYS A 43 10.79 1.02 -9.03
N ALA A 44 9.68 0.31 -8.77
CA ALA A 44 9.35 -0.93 -9.48
C ALA A 44 9.13 -0.70 -10.99
N ILE A 45 8.50 0.41 -11.38
CA ILE A 45 8.30 0.78 -12.79
C ILE A 45 9.62 1.12 -13.47
N GLN A 46 10.51 1.83 -12.78
CA GLN A 46 11.84 2.14 -13.29
C GLN A 46 12.66 0.87 -13.52
N GLU A 47 12.58 -0.09 -12.60
CA GLU A 47 13.26 -1.39 -12.69
C GLU A 47 12.74 -2.29 -13.81
N LEU A 48 11.44 -2.19 -14.14
CA LEU A 48 10.84 -2.93 -15.25
C LEU A 48 11.48 -2.63 -16.61
N GLY A 49 12.03 -1.42 -16.80
CA GLY A 49 12.65 -1.02 -18.07
C GLY A 49 11.68 -0.88 -19.26
N ARG A 50 10.36 -0.93 -19.01
CA ARG A 50 9.30 -0.82 -20.03
C ARG A 50 8.40 0.39 -19.79
N PRO A 51 7.69 0.89 -20.82
CA PRO A 51 6.72 1.95 -20.65
C PRO A 51 5.65 1.57 -19.63
N LYS A 52 5.29 2.51 -18.73
CA LYS A 52 4.20 2.33 -17.76
C LYS A 52 2.85 1.99 -18.38
N SER A 53 2.65 2.29 -19.67
CA SER A 53 1.47 1.90 -20.46
C SER A 53 1.30 0.38 -20.60
N ASN A 54 2.35 -0.39 -20.34
CA ASN A 54 2.31 -1.85 -20.40
C ASN A 54 1.69 -2.46 -19.13
N ILE A 55 1.53 -1.69 -18.05
CA ILE A 55 0.86 -2.12 -16.83
C ILE A 55 -0.63 -2.21 -17.12
N THR A 56 -1.18 -3.42 -17.02
CA THR A 56 -2.59 -3.69 -17.35
C THR A 56 -3.46 -3.80 -16.11
N HIS A 57 -2.88 -4.17 -14.97
CA HIS A 57 -3.59 -4.33 -13.72
C HIS A 57 -2.83 -3.66 -12.58
N LEU A 58 -3.59 -3.18 -11.59
CA LEU A 58 -3.10 -2.70 -10.31
C LEU A 58 -3.76 -3.49 -9.19
N ILE A 59 -2.96 -4.09 -8.31
CA ILE A 59 -3.41 -4.60 -7.01
C ILE A 59 -2.86 -3.65 -5.96
N PHE A 60 -3.73 -3.05 -5.16
CA PHE A 60 -3.33 -2.20 -4.04
C PHE A 60 -3.81 -2.84 -2.73
N CYS A 61 -2.90 -2.97 -1.77
CA CYS A 61 -3.18 -3.55 -0.45
C CYS A 61 -2.79 -2.57 0.66
N THR A 62 -3.71 -2.33 1.59
CA THR A 62 -3.44 -1.55 2.80
C THR A 62 -4.42 -1.89 3.92
N SER A 63 -3.95 -1.79 5.16
CA SER A 63 -4.77 -1.85 6.38
C SER A 63 -4.85 -0.50 7.09
N SER A 64 -4.31 0.55 6.47
CA SER A 64 -4.05 1.87 7.08
C SER A 64 -5.10 2.94 6.78
N CYS A 65 -6.05 2.66 5.89
CA CYS A 65 -7.21 3.51 5.63
C CYS A 65 -8.29 2.71 4.90
N VAL A 66 -9.50 3.28 4.84
CA VAL A 66 -10.56 2.84 3.92
C VAL A 66 -11.20 4.10 3.34
N ASP A 67 -11.20 4.23 2.01
CA ASP A 67 -11.71 5.40 1.29
C ASP A 67 -12.38 4.98 -0.03
N MET A 68 -13.28 5.81 -0.55
CA MET A 68 -13.94 5.61 -1.84
C MET A 68 -14.16 6.95 -2.56
N PRO A 69 -13.49 7.20 -3.71
CA PRO A 69 -12.54 6.33 -4.42
C PRO A 69 -11.27 5.99 -3.62
N GLY A 70 -10.82 4.73 -3.70
CA GLY A 70 -9.74 4.21 -2.87
C GLY A 70 -8.32 4.62 -3.29
N PRO A 71 -7.29 4.23 -2.50
CA PRO A 71 -5.88 4.43 -2.82
C PRO A 71 -5.47 3.84 -4.17
N ASP A 72 -6.10 2.75 -4.60
CA ASP A 72 -5.91 2.16 -5.93
C ASP A 72 -6.29 3.14 -7.06
N TYR A 73 -7.41 3.84 -6.92
CA TYR A 73 -7.83 4.88 -7.87
C TYR A 73 -6.86 6.07 -7.85
N ARG A 74 -6.54 6.57 -6.65
CA ARG A 74 -5.61 7.69 -6.50
C ARG A 74 -4.24 7.37 -7.07
N LEU A 75 -3.74 6.16 -6.85
CA LEU A 75 -2.46 5.71 -7.37
C LEU A 75 -2.44 5.67 -8.90
N VAL A 76 -3.49 5.17 -9.55
CA VAL A 76 -3.61 5.22 -11.03
C VAL A 76 -3.44 6.64 -11.55
N LYS A 77 -4.10 7.62 -10.92
CA LYS A 77 -3.98 9.03 -11.30
C LYS A 77 -2.59 9.61 -11.00
N LEU A 78 -2.02 9.32 -9.82
CA LEU A 78 -0.70 9.79 -9.41
C LEU A 78 0.44 9.26 -10.30
N LEU A 79 0.32 8.02 -10.78
CA LEU A 79 1.29 7.41 -11.69
C LEU A 79 1.02 7.75 -13.17
N GLY A 80 -0.16 8.28 -13.49
CA GLY A 80 -0.62 8.50 -14.86
C GLY A 80 -0.67 7.18 -15.64
N LEU A 81 -1.23 6.13 -15.03
CA LEU A 81 -1.55 4.89 -15.71
C LEU A 81 -2.79 5.10 -16.60
N THR A 82 -3.04 4.17 -17.52
CA THR A 82 -4.20 4.27 -18.41
C THR A 82 -5.50 4.13 -17.62
N ASP A 83 -6.56 4.84 -18.04
CA ASP A 83 -7.88 4.72 -17.42
C ASP A 83 -8.50 3.32 -17.59
N SER A 84 -7.98 2.51 -18.52
CA SER A 84 -8.32 1.11 -18.72
C SER A 84 -7.63 0.14 -17.74
N THR A 85 -6.75 0.64 -16.86
CA THR A 85 -6.07 -0.19 -15.85
C THR A 85 -7.09 -0.86 -14.94
N ARG A 86 -7.08 -2.20 -14.91
CA ARG A 86 -7.98 -2.99 -14.06
C ARG A 86 -7.46 -2.99 -12.64
N ARG A 87 -8.29 -2.58 -11.68
CA ARG A 87 -7.87 -2.40 -10.29
C ARG A 87 -8.48 -3.46 -9.38
N VAL A 88 -7.70 -3.95 -8.42
CA VAL A 88 -8.18 -4.70 -7.26
C VAL A 88 -7.68 -4.02 -6.01
N MET A 89 -8.62 -3.59 -5.17
CA MET A 89 -8.33 -2.97 -3.88
C MET A 89 -8.54 -3.98 -2.75
N LEU A 90 -7.51 -4.23 -1.96
CA LEU A 90 -7.52 -5.15 -0.83
C LEU A 90 -7.35 -4.34 0.47
N TYR A 91 -8.46 -4.10 1.16
CA TYR A 91 -8.46 -3.42 2.45
C TYR A 91 -8.38 -4.41 3.61
N GLN A 92 -7.71 -3.99 4.69
CA GLN A 92 -7.79 -4.62 6.01
C GLN A 92 -7.41 -6.11 6.03
N GLN A 93 -6.42 -6.52 5.21
CA GLN A 93 -5.91 -7.89 5.17
C GLN A 93 -4.77 -8.15 6.18
N GLY A 94 -4.31 -7.11 6.88
CA GLY A 94 -3.24 -7.19 7.86
C GLY A 94 -1.92 -7.67 7.25
N CYS A 95 -1.09 -8.32 8.07
CA CYS A 95 0.26 -8.72 7.68
C CYS A 95 0.29 -9.78 6.55
N SER A 96 -0.79 -10.53 6.31
CA SER A 96 -0.88 -11.48 5.19
C SER A 96 -1.27 -10.82 3.86
N GLY A 97 -1.58 -9.52 3.86
CA GLY A 97 -2.03 -8.82 2.65
C GLY A 97 -1.08 -8.92 1.47
N GLY A 98 0.24 -8.91 1.72
CA GLY A 98 1.25 -9.06 0.68
C GLY A 98 1.22 -10.42 -0.03
N SER A 99 1.18 -11.52 0.72
CA SER A 99 1.14 -12.87 0.14
C SER A 99 -0.20 -13.16 -0.54
N MET A 100 -1.31 -12.63 0.00
CA MET A 100 -2.63 -12.70 -0.65
C MET A 100 -2.64 -11.94 -1.98
N SER A 101 -2.04 -10.75 -2.02
CA SER A 101 -1.90 -9.94 -3.23
C SER A 101 -1.05 -10.65 -4.29
N LEU A 102 0.06 -11.28 -3.88
CA LEU A 102 0.93 -12.05 -4.78
C LEU A 102 0.20 -13.26 -5.38
N ARG A 103 -0.55 -14.00 -4.55
CA ARG A 103 -1.37 -15.12 -5.01
C ARG A 103 -2.41 -14.67 -6.02
N LEU A 104 -3.05 -13.53 -5.80
CA LEU A 104 -3.98 -12.95 -6.78
C LEU A 104 -3.27 -12.53 -8.07
N ALA A 105 -2.11 -11.87 -7.97
CA ALA A 105 -1.31 -11.47 -9.13
C ALA A 105 -0.94 -12.67 -10.00
N LYS A 106 -0.52 -13.79 -9.37
CA LYS A 106 -0.25 -15.06 -10.05
C LYS A 106 -1.43 -15.52 -10.90
N TYR A 107 -2.64 -15.60 -10.32
CA TYR A 107 -3.82 -16.02 -11.07
C TYR A 107 -4.17 -15.07 -12.23
N LEU A 108 -3.91 -13.76 -12.09
CA LEU A 108 -4.16 -12.79 -13.16
C LEU A 108 -3.18 -12.96 -14.33
N VAL A 109 -1.88 -13.16 -14.04
CA VAL A 109 -0.86 -13.29 -15.09
C VAL A 109 -0.86 -14.65 -15.77
N GLU A 110 -1.28 -15.71 -15.06
CA GLU A 110 -1.39 -17.05 -15.67
C GLU A 110 -2.57 -17.14 -16.64
N ASN A 111 -3.67 -16.46 -16.35
CA ASN A 111 -4.84 -16.42 -17.23
C ASN A 111 -4.71 -15.39 -18.37
N ASN A 112 -3.73 -14.49 -18.30
CA ASN A 112 -3.48 -13.49 -19.34
C ASN A 112 -1.98 -13.24 -19.49
N ARG A 113 -1.37 -13.87 -20.48
CA ARG A 113 0.08 -13.80 -20.74
C ARG A 113 0.60 -12.39 -21.03
N GLN A 114 -0.25 -11.50 -21.54
CA GLN A 114 0.09 -10.09 -21.76
C GLN A 114 -0.08 -9.23 -20.51
N ALA A 115 -0.58 -9.78 -19.41
CA ALA A 115 -0.76 -9.03 -18.19
C ALA A 115 0.60 -8.65 -17.56
N ARG A 116 0.67 -7.42 -17.09
CA ARG A 116 1.69 -6.92 -16.18
C ARG A 116 0.94 -6.28 -15.03
N VAL A 117 1.04 -6.91 -13.87
CA VAL A 117 0.33 -6.53 -12.65
C VAL A 117 1.28 -5.74 -11.79
N LEU A 118 1.00 -4.45 -11.58
CA LEU A 118 1.64 -3.67 -10.54
C LEU A 118 0.97 -4.02 -9.21
N LEU A 119 1.71 -4.60 -8.29
CA LEU A 119 1.25 -4.90 -6.93
C LEU A 119 1.90 -3.91 -5.99
N VAL A 120 1.09 -3.19 -5.19
CA VAL A 120 1.57 -2.24 -4.19
C VAL A 120 0.98 -2.57 -2.82
N CYS A 121 1.85 -2.73 -1.83
CA CYS A 121 1.49 -2.76 -0.41
C CYS A 121 1.99 -1.47 0.23
N SER A 122 1.10 -0.71 0.89
CA SER A 122 1.47 0.55 1.54
C SER A 122 0.80 0.67 2.90
N GLU A 123 1.60 0.79 3.96
CA GLU A 123 1.13 0.82 5.34
C GLU A 123 1.71 2.02 6.09
N ILE A 124 0.86 2.64 6.91
CA ILE A 124 1.16 3.78 7.76
C ILE A 124 0.52 3.53 9.13
N LYS A 125 1.31 3.64 10.19
CA LYS A 125 0.96 3.32 11.58
C LYS A 125 -0.09 4.25 12.20
N VAL A 126 -0.58 5.25 11.48
CA VAL A 126 -1.52 6.26 12.02
C VAL A 126 -2.81 5.64 12.56
N GLN A 127 -3.29 4.51 12.02
CA GLN A 127 -4.50 3.85 12.53
C GLN A 127 -4.29 3.18 13.89
N THR A 128 -3.09 2.72 14.18
CA THR A 128 -2.80 1.91 15.37
C THR A 128 -1.98 2.65 16.42
N PHE A 129 -1.43 3.83 16.11
CA PHE A 129 -0.70 4.65 17.06
C PHE A 129 -1.61 5.14 18.19
N ARG A 130 -1.22 4.92 19.46
CA ARG A 130 -2.00 5.41 20.61
C ARG A 130 -1.11 5.52 21.85
N GLY A 131 -1.58 6.27 22.83
CA GLY A 131 -0.91 6.41 24.12
C GLY A 131 -0.81 5.08 24.89
N PRO A 132 0.19 4.95 25.77
CA PRO A 132 0.40 3.77 26.60
C PRO A 132 -0.72 3.61 27.63
N SER A 133 -0.91 2.37 28.10
CA SER A 133 -1.78 2.03 29.22
C SER A 133 -1.23 0.78 29.90
N GLU A 134 -1.15 0.79 31.23
CA GLU A 134 -0.69 -0.37 32.01
C GLU A 134 -1.61 -1.58 31.85
N MET A 135 -2.88 -1.34 31.49
CA MET A 135 -3.89 -2.38 31.27
C MET A 135 -3.88 -2.98 29.85
N ASP A 136 -3.02 -2.50 28.95
CA ASP A 136 -2.96 -2.91 27.55
C ASP A 136 -1.51 -3.06 27.06
N LEU A 137 -0.83 -4.07 27.61
CA LEU A 137 0.55 -4.40 27.27
C LEU A 137 0.72 -4.84 25.81
N ASP A 138 -0.29 -5.49 25.22
CA ASP A 138 -0.29 -5.90 23.82
C ASP A 138 -0.20 -4.68 22.88
N SER A 139 -0.91 -3.60 23.20
CA SER A 139 -0.77 -2.34 22.47
C SER A 139 0.65 -1.77 22.58
N LEU A 140 1.31 -1.87 23.74
CA LEU A 140 2.70 -1.40 23.90
C LEU A 140 3.66 -2.18 22.99
N VAL A 141 3.50 -3.51 22.93
CA VAL A 141 4.27 -4.36 22.01
C VAL A 141 4.00 -3.93 20.57
N GLY A 142 2.74 -3.70 20.19
CA GLY A 142 2.38 -3.17 18.88
C GLY A 142 3.00 -1.80 18.58
N GLN A 143 3.07 -0.91 19.58
CA GLN A 143 3.74 0.39 19.41
C GLN A 143 5.24 0.24 19.13
N ALA A 144 5.89 -0.78 19.68
CA ALA A 144 7.31 -1.05 19.46
C ALA A 144 7.60 -1.75 18.12
N LEU A 145 6.68 -2.57 17.61
CA LEU A 145 6.89 -3.39 16.41
C LEU A 145 6.53 -2.70 15.09
N PHE A 146 5.41 -1.97 15.04
CA PHE A 146 4.87 -1.49 13.77
C PHE A 146 5.45 -0.15 13.34
N GLY A 147 5.80 -0.05 12.05
CA GLY A 147 6.29 1.15 11.38
C GLY A 147 5.58 1.42 10.05
N ASP A 148 5.96 2.52 9.41
CA ASP A 148 5.44 2.91 8.10
C ASP A 148 6.32 2.34 6.99
N GLY A 149 5.72 1.91 5.89
CA GLY A 149 6.47 1.44 4.73
C GLY A 149 5.59 1.09 3.53
N ALA A 150 6.19 1.14 2.34
CA ALA A 150 5.59 0.59 1.14
C ALA A 150 6.58 -0.24 0.34
N ALA A 151 6.03 -1.23 -0.35
CA ALA A 151 6.73 -2.05 -1.32
C ALA A 151 5.87 -2.18 -2.57
N ALA A 152 6.52 -2.29 -3.72
CA ALA A 152 5.85 -2.55 -4.98
C ALA A 152 6.65 -3.57 -5.79
N VAL A 153 5.94 -4.43 -6.51
CA VAL A 153 6.52 -5.40 -7.42
C VAL A 153 5.69 -5.46 -8.69
N ILE A 154 6.33 -5.81 -9.81
CA ILE A 154 5.64 -6.05 -11.07
C ILE A 154 5.66 -7.54 -11.35
N VAL A 155 4.47 -8.12 -11.49
CA VAL A 155 4.27 -9.54 -11.74
C VAL A 155 3.83 -9.71 -13.20
N GLY A 156 4.44 -10.64 -13.91
CA GLY A 156 4.12 -10.95 -15.30
C GLY A 156 4.42 -12.41 -15.63
N SER A 157 3.86 -12.87 -16.74
CA SER A 157 4.19 -14.15 -17.39
C SER A 157 4.98 -13.87 -18.67
N ASP A 158 5.71 -14.89 -19.14
CA ASP A 158 6.50 -14.85 -20.37
C ASP A 158 7.45 -13.63 -20.41
N PRO A 159 8.50 -13.62 -19.57
CA PRO A 159 9.40 -12.49 -19.45
C PRO A 159 10.22 -12.28 -20.72
N ASP A 160 10.40 -11.02 -21.12
CA ASP A 160 11.38 -10.68 -22.16
C ASP A 160 12.77 -10.66 -21.53
N GLN A 161 13.55 -11.73 -21.75
CA GLN A 161 14.84 -11.95 -21.10
C GLN A 161 15.89 -10.87 -21.42
N GLY A 162 15.66 -10.01 -22.42
CA GLY A 162 16.53 -8.87 -22.73
C GLY A 162 16.18 -7.57 -22.01
N LEU A 163 14.99 -7.48 -21.41
CA LEU A 163 14.44 -6.24 -20.83
C LEU A 163 14.01 -6.39 -19.37
N GLU A 164 13.54 -7.57 -18.97
CA GLU A 164 12.93 -7.80 -17.65
C GLU A 164 13.87 -8.61 -16.75
N THR A 165 14.17 -8.07 -15.56
CA THR A 165 14.94 -8.80 -14.53
C THR A 165 14.01 -9.72 -13.74
N LEU A 166 14.37 -11.01 -13.65
CA LEU A 166 13.59 -12.04 -12.96
C LEU A 166 14.04 -12.21 -11.51
N TYR A 167 13.13 -11.96 -10.57
CA TYR A 167 13.40 -12.10 -9.14
C TYR A 167 12.89 -13.42 -8.52
N LEU A 168 11.94 -14.09 -9.17
CA LEU A 168 11.38 -15.37 -8.74
C LEU A 168 11.18 -16.25 -9.99
N LYS A 169 11.67 -17.48 -9.96
CA LYS A 169 11.44 -18.53 -10.97
C LYS A 169 10.42 -19.54 -10.46
#